data_AF-A0A436DQQ9-F1
#
_entry.id   AF-A0A436DQQ9-F1
#
_cell.length_a   1.000
_cell.length_b   1.000
_cell.length_c   1.000
_cell.angle_alpha   90.00
_cell.angle_beta   90.00
_cell.angle_gamma   90.00
#
_symmetry.space_group_name_H-M   'P 1'
#
loop_
_entity.id
_entity.type
_entity.pdbx_description
1 polymer ?
#
loop_
_entity_poly.entity_id
_entity_poly.type
_entity_poly.pdbx_seq_one_letter_code
_entity_poly.pdbx_strand_id
1 'polypeptide(L)'
;VWGAFKMPGQILHQLAALWRERECRDEYIGTLVNAYLAAGGQASGVKAGSAYVDVGTFNGYRTALRLLEDGAAPVRHQPATIMPGARSHVPVVPGEGA
;
A
#
# COMPACT_ATOMS: atom_id res chain seq x y z
N VAL A 1 1.91 3.23 -17.80
CA VAL A 1 1.80 2.33 -16.63
C VAL A 1 0.95 3.03 -15.59
N TRP A 2 -0.13 2.40 -15.13
CA TRP A 2 -1.10 2.98 -14.18
C TRP A 2 -1.03 2.24 -12.83
N GLY A 3 0.14 2.27 -12.19
CA GLY A 3 0.37 1.55 -10.92
C GLY A 3 -0.22 2.26 -9.69
N ALA A 4 -0.48 3.56 -9.79
CA ALA A 4 -1.13 4.35 -8.75
C ALA A 4 -1.87 5.52 -9.39
N PHE A 5 -3.05 5.85 -8.88
CA PHE A 5 -3.82 7.00 -9.31
C PHE A 5 -4.65 7.54 -8.14
N LYS A 6 -4.90 8.85 -8.18
CA LYS A 6 -5.90 9.52 -7.34
C LYS A 6 -6.84 10.29 -8.24
N MET A 7 -8.08 10.44 -7.82
CA MET A 7 -9.05 11.27 -8.54
C MET A 7 -10.15 11.74 -7.60
N PRO A 8 -10.80 12.89 -7.89
CA PRO A 8 -12.06 13.24 -7.25
C PRO A 8 -13.15 12.18 -7.53
N GLY A 9 -14.07 11.98 -6.60
CA GLY A 9 -15.16 11.00 -6.76
C GLY A 9 -16.02 11.25 -8.01
N GLN A 10 -16.23 12.51 -8.38
CA GLN A 10 -16.93 12.86 -9.63
C GLN A 10 -16.25 12.30 -10.88
N ILE A 11 -14.91 12.25 -10.91
CA ILE A 11 -14.15 11.68 -12.03
C ILE A 11 -14.30 10.16 -12.04
N LEU A 12 -14.30 9.52 -10.87
CA LEU A 12 -14.57 8.08 -10.77
C LEU A 12 -15.97 7.72 -11.31
N HIS A 13 -16.98 8.55 -11.02
CA HIS A 13 -18.33 8.37 -11.58
C HIS A 13 -18.37 8.54 -13.10
N GLN A 14 -17.66 9.53 -13.65
CA GLN A 14 -17.54 9.71 -15.11
C GLN A 14 -16.88 8.51 -15.78
N LEU A 15 -15.80 7.98 -15.19
CA LEU A 15 -15.15 6.77 -15.69
C LEU A 15 -16.09 5.57 -15.63
N ALA A 16 -16.87 5.41 -14.55
CA ALA A 16 -17.85 4.33 -14.43
C ALA A 16 -18.99 4.44 -15.47
N ALA A 17 -19.43 5.66 -15.79
CA ALA A 17 -20.40 5.90 -16.87
C ALA A 17 -19.80 5.52 -18.23
N LEU A 18 -18.60 6.01 -18.54
CA LEU A 18 -17.87 5.69 -19.78
C LEU A 18 -17.64 4.18 -19.94
N TRP A 19 -17.31 3.48 -18.86
CA TRP A 19 -17.12 2.02 -18.90
C TRP A 19 -18.41 1.29 -19.26
N ARG A 20 -19.56 1.70 -18.71
CA ARG A 20 -20.87 1.13 -19.05
C ARG A 20 -21.30 1.45 -20.47
N GLU A 21 -21.06 2.67 -20.95
CA GLU A 21 -21.29 3.06 -22.34
C GLU A 21 -20.47 2.22 -23.33
N ARG A 22 -19.31 1.73 -22.87
CA ARG A 22 -18.42 0.85 -23.63
C ARG A 22 -18.69 -0.63 -23.36
N GLU A 23 -19.89 -0.96 -22.88
CA GLU A 23 -20.34 -2.34 -22.60
C GLU A 23 -19.44 -3.09 -21.62
N CYS A 24 -18.84 -2.36 -20.68
CA CYS A 24 -17.94 -2.91 -19.66
C CYS A 24 -16.71 -3.66 -20.22
N ARG A 25 -16.33 -3.41 -21.48
CA ARG A 25 -15.29 -4.18 -22.20
C ARG A 25 -13.85 -3.89 -21.76
N ASP A 26 -13.60 -2.76 -21.11
CA ASP A 26 -12.25 -2.39 -20.72
C ASP A 26 -11.84 -3.16 -19.46
N GLU A 27 -11.05 -4.22 -19.64
CA GLU A 27 -10.54 -5.10 -18.56
C GLU A 27 -9.63 -4.34 -17.58
N TYR A 28 -8.78 -3.46 -18.10
CA TYR A 28 -7.83 -2.68 -17.32
C TYR A 28 -8.27 -1.23 -17.21
N ILE A 29 -8.16 -0.67 -16.02
CA ILE A 29 -8.48 0.76 -15.78
C ILE A 29 -7.67 1.70 -16.67
N GLY A 30 -6.45 1.31 -17.04
CA GLY A 30 -5.61 2.07 -17.96
C GLY A 30 -6.22 2.23 -19.36
N THR A 31 -6.89 1.19 -19.86
CA THR A 31 -7.60 1.23 -21.15
C THR A 31 -8.77 2.22 -21.07
N LEU A 32 -9.51 2.20 -19.97
CA LEU A 32 -10.60 3.14 -19.72
C LEU A 32 -10.10 4.59 -19.58
N VAL A 33 -9.02 4.82 -18.85
CA VAL A 33 -8.40 6.15 -18.71
C VAL A 33 -7.91 6.66 -20.06
N ASN A 34 -7.33 5.82 -20.91
CA ASN A 34 -6.94 6.23 -22.27
C ASN A 34 -8.14 6.68 -23.10
N ALA A 35 -9.28 5.99 -22.98
CA ALA A 35 -10.53 6.40 -23.64
C ALA A 35 -11.06 7.74 -23.09
N TYR A 36 -10.99 7.93 -21.77
CA TYR A 36 -11.37 9.18 -21.12
C TYR A 36 -10.53 10.37 -21.62
N LEU A 37 -9.21 10.20 -21.74
CA LEU A 37 -8.31 11.22 -22.27
C LEU A 37 -8.59 11.50 -23.75
N ALA A 38 -8.86 10.47 -24.56
CA ALA A 38 -9.22 10.63 -25.97
C ALA A 38 -10.54 11.39 -26.17
N ALA A 39 -11.46 11.30 -25.21
CA ALA A 39 -12.70 12.06 -25.17
C ALA A 39 -12.54 13.50 -24.63
N GLY A 40 -11.31 13.96 -24.39
CA GLY A 40 -11.01 15.31 -23.89
C GLY A 40 -10.90 15.41 -22.37
N GLY A 41 -10.98 14.29 -21.66
CA GLY A 41 -10.67 14.22 -20.23
C GLY A 41 -9.23 14.63 -19.94
N GLN A 42 -8.97 15.09 -18.71
CA GLN A 42 -7.66 15.59 -18.31
C GLN A 42 -7.05 14.75 -17.19
N ALA A 43 -5.73 14.59 -17.23
CA ALA A 43 -4.95 14.00 -16.16
C ALA A 43 -3.59 14.69 -16.06
N SER A 44 -2.97 14.65 -14.88
CA SER A 44 -1.60 15.10 -14.67
C SER A 44 -0.74 13.93 -14.21
N GLY A 45 0.46 13.83 -14.79
CA GLY A 45 1.48 12.91 -14.31
C GLY A 45 2.24 13.53 -13.14
N VAL A 46 2.37 12.80 -12.05
CA VAL A 46 3.17 13.22 -10.88
C VAL A 46 4.36 12.27 -10.74
N LYS A 47 5.58 12.80 -10.90
CA LYS A 47 6.81 12.07 -10.56
C LYS A 47 7.01 12.13 -9.05
N ALA A 48 6.69 11.05 -8.36
CA ALA A 48 6.84 10.92 -6.91
C ALA A 48 7.47 9.58 -6.54
N GLY A 49 8.08 9.52 -5.35
CA GLY A 49 8.83 8.36 -4.86
C GLY A 49 10.29 8.34 -5.34
N SER A 50 11.11 7.56 -4.65
CA SER A 50 12.53 7.33 -4.99
C SER A 50 12.77 6.05 -5.78
N ALA A 51 11.83 5.09 -5.71
CA ALA A 51 11.89 3.81 -6.40
C ALA A 51 10.48 3.30 -6.72
N TYR A 52 10.37 2.53 -7.82
CA TYR A 52 9.18 1.76 -8.18
C TYR A 52 9.63 0.33 -8.47
N VAL A 53 9.00 -0.65 -7.82
CA VAL A 53 9.38 -2.06 -7.93
C VAL A 53 8.16 -2.91 -8.22
N ASP A 54 8.23 -3.72 -9.28
CA ASP A 54 7.19 -4.69 -9.61
C ASP A 54 7.34 -5.96 -8.76
N VAL A 55 6.61 -5.99 -7.65
CA VAL A 55 6.57 -7.12 -6.72
C VAL A 55 5.82 -8.34 -7.26
N GLY A 56 5.23 -8.28 -8.46
CA GLY A 56 4.67 -9.44 -9.15
C GLY A 56 5.73 -10.42 -9.66
N THR A 57 7.00 -10.03 -9.63
CA THR A 57 8.13 -10.89 -9.99
C THR A 57 8.97 -11.26 -8.77
N PHE A 58 9.61 -12.43 -8.78
CA PHE A 58 10.48 -12.86 -7.69
C PHE A 58 11.64 -11.87 -7.46
N ASN A 59 12.25 -11.38 -8.54
CA ASN A 59 13.34 -10.41 -8.44
C ASN A 59 12.85 -9.07 -7.86
N GLY A 60 11.67 -8.61 -8.28
CA GLY A 60 11.07 -7.39 -7.74
C GLY A 60 10.69 -7.54 -6.28
N TYR A 61 10.11 -8.66 -5.87
CA TYR A 61 9.85 -8.96 -4.46
C TYR A 61 11.13 -8.86 -3.60
N ARG A 62 12.22 -9.52 -4.02
CA ARG A 62 13.52 -9.44 -3.33
C ARG A 62 14.08 -8.02 -3.28
N THR A 63 13.89 -7.26 -4.36
CA THR A 63 14.34 -5.86 -4.43
C THR A 63 13.55 -4.97 -3.47
N ALA A 64 12.23 -5.17 -3.37
CA ALA A 64 11.39 -4.43 -2.44
C ALA A 64 11.77 -4.69 -0.98
N LEU A 65 12.08 -5.94 -0.60
CA LEU A 65 12.56 -6.27 0.75
C LEU A 65 13.83 -5.49 1.12
N ARG A 66 14.83 -5.48 0.24
CA ARG A 66 16.08 -4.74 0.48
C ARG A 66 15.83 -3.23 0.66
N LEU A 67 14.99 -2.63 -0.18
CA LEU A 67 14.66 -1.20 -0.06
C LEU A 67 13.98 -0.88 1.27
N LEU A 68 13.17 -1.79 1.82
CA LEU A 68 12.55 -1.65 3.13
C LEU A 68 13.56 -1.80 4.28
N GLU A 69 14.49 -2.75 4.16
CA GLU A 69 15.59 -2.95 5.12
C GLU A 69 16.51 -1.71 5.17
N ASP A 70 16.86 -1.17 4.01
CA ASP A 70 17.73 0.02 3.89
C ASP A 70 17.03 1.31 4.37
N GLY A 71 15.70 1.38 4.21
CA GLY A 71 14.87 2.52 4.62
C GLY A 71 14.41 2.50 6.07
N ALA A 72 14.48 1.35 6.74
CA ALA A 72 14.24 1.22 8.17
C ALA A 72 15.43 1.86 8.91
N ALA A 73 15.29 3.13 9.30
CA ALA A 73 16.17 3.69 10.31
C ALA A 73 16.20 2.70 11.49
N PRO A 74 17.39 2.33 12.02
CA PRO A 74 17.45 1.38 13.12
C PRO A 74 16.57 1.94 14.23
N VAL A 75 15.50 1.24 14.57
CA VAL A 75 14.78 1.48 15.80
C VAL A 75 15.86 1.34 16.87
N ARG A 76 16.30 2.47 17.44
CA ARG A 76 17.15 2.46 18.61
C ARG A 76 16.30 1.80 19.69
N HIS A 77 16.43 0.49 19.83
CA HIS A 77 16.17 -0.18 21.08
C HIS A 77 17.12 0.48 22.07
N GLN A 78 16.66 1.51 22.77
CA GLN A 78 17.21 1.77 24.09
C GLN A 78 16.97 0.47 24.84
N PRO A 79 18.02 -0.25 25.28
CA PRO A 79 17.81 -1.30 26.25
C PRO A 79 17.11 -0.60 27.42
N ALA A 80 15.88 -1.05 27.73
CA ALA A 80 15.21 -0.60 28.92
C ALA A 80 16.21 -0.83 30.05
N THR A 81 16.69 0.26 30.66
CA THR A 81 17.55 0.18 31.83
C THR A 81 16.71 -0.56 32.86
N ILE A 82 17.05 -1.83 33.11
CA ILE A 82 16.39 -2.62 34.15
C ILE A 82 16.73 -1.92 35.46
N MET A 83 15.79 -1.12 35.96
CA MET A 83 15.83 -0.61 37.32
C MET A 83 15.64 -1.81 38.25
N PRO A 84 16.60 -2.14 39.13
CA PRO A 84 16.42 -3.21 40.09
C PRO A 84 15.41 -2.73 41.14
N GLY A 85 14.14 -3.14 41.04
CA GLY A 85 13.16 -2.78 42.06
C GLY A 85 11.70 -3.11 41.83
N ALA A 86 11.24 -3.38 40.61
CA ALA A 86 9.83 -3.72 40.40
C ALA A 86 9.61 -5.24 40.50
N ARG A 87 9.28 -5.72 41.69
CA ARG A 87 8.77 -7.09 41.87
C ARG A 87 7.49 -7.23 41.06
N SER A 88 7.54 -8.07 40.02
CA SER A 88 6.35 -8.51 39.29
C SER A 88 5.52 -9.41 40.21
N HIS A 89 4.40 -8.88 40.72
CA HIS A 89 3.38 -9.71 41.34
C HIS A 89 2.65 -10.45 40.21
N VAL A 90 2.98 -11.73 40.04
CA VAL A 90 2.15 -12.68 39.29
C VAL A 90 1.08 -13.20 40.25
N PRO A 91 -0.22 -13.12 39.95
CA PRO A 91 -1.23 -13.80 40.74
C PRO A 91 -1.18 -15.30 40.43
N VAL A 92 -0.94 -16.11 41.45
CA VAL A 92 -1.10 -17.57 41.37
C VAL A 92 -2.60 -17.85 41.44
N VAL A 93 -3.15 -18.43 40.38
CA VAL A 93 -4.52 -18.96 40.35
C VAL A 93 -4.45 -20.40 40.87
N PRO A 94 -5.22 -20.80 41.91
CA PRO A 94 -5.24 -22.18 42.38
C PRO A 94 -5.80 -23.09 41.29
N GLY A 95 -5.07 -24.16 40.95
CA GLY A 95 -5.52 -25.17 40.01
C GLY A 95 -6.64 -26.01 40.61
N GLU A 96 -7.72 -26.18 39.86
CA GLU A 96 -8.71 -27.22 40.12
C GLU A 96 -8.31 -28.46 39.31
N GLY A 97 -7.69 -29.41 40.01
CA GLY A 97 -7.66 -30.80 39.61
C GLY A 97 -8.71 -31.56 40.43
N ALA A 98 -9.66 -32.18 39.74
CA ALA A 98 -10.33 -33.42 40.11
C ALA A 98 -10.97 -34.01 38.84
#